data_AF-A0A835L0H4-F1
#
_entry.id   AF-A0A835L0H4-F1
#
_cell.length_a   1.000
_cell.length_b   1.000
_cell.length_c   1.000
_cell.angle_alpha   90.00
_cell.angle_beta   90.00
_cell.angle_gamma   90.00
#
_symmetry.space_group_name_H-M   'P 1'
#
loop_
_entity.id
_entity.type
_entity.pdbx_description
1 polymer ?
#
loop_
_entity_poly.entity_id
_entity_poly.type
_entity_poly.pdbx_seq_one_letter_code
_entity_poly.pdbx_strand_id
1 'polypeptide(L)'
;MAVTRRGYIFGAFVSGVSSVLLVVVALASDSWVVSTATVTGQQAASSIRYGLFRGELTLREFVTPNVNTLYMTCVADMNACAVSCKTDHESRLQEVRALANGSRPTATCIGTTEVDTTNPLDTPPVISFAFYVCLIIGLAIELVLGVAAAGLAILNATKNPTEPIFGLPGCLWTNVAAALVGITVMLMFGIYWLTSGLNEHLAFSFIALGLYTPGPGLGYSYWLLLGACLCHIANVALLQTRAYLLERDPPPPIIDVQNHSDGTIFLY
;
A
#
# COMPACT_ATOMS: atom_id res chain seq x y z
N MET A 1 40.36 -3.30 -15.94
CA MET A 1 38.98 -3.82 -16.15
C MET A 1 38.13 -3.18 -15.06
N ALA A 2 37.35 -2.14 -15.35
CA ALA A 2 36.46 -1.56 -14.34
C ALA A 2 35.52 -2.67 -13.88
N VAL A 3 35.74 -3.18 -12.66
CA VAL A 3 34.92 -4.25 -12.09
C VAL A 3 33.54 -3.65 -11.97
N THR A 4 32.66 -3.92 -12.94
CA THR A 4 31.27 -3.50 -12.88
C THR A 4 30.74 -4.01 -11.55
N ARG A 5 30.53 -3.14 -10.57
CA ARG A 5 30.08 -3.48 -9.22
C ARG A 5 28.60 -3.91 -9.29
N ARG A 6 28.34 -5.04 -9.96
CA ARG A 6 27.01 -5.56 -10.31
C ARG A 6 26.23 -6.00 -9.07
N GLY A 7 26.92 -6.27 -7.96
CA GLY A 7 26.30 -6.60 -6.68
C GLY A 7 25.33 -5.53 -6.17
N TYR A 8 25.62 -4.24 -6.36
CA TYR A 8 24.71 -3.16 -5.97
C TYR A 8 23.42 -3.15 -6.79
N ILE A 9 23.52 -3.43 -8.11
CA ILE A 9 22.36 -3.49 -9.00
C ILE A 9 21.52 -4.74 -8.69
N PHE A 10 22.17 -5.88 -8.43
CA PHE A 10 21.48 -7.09 -8.01
C PHE A 10 20.79 -6.94 -6.65
N GLY A 11 21.44 -6.26 -5.70
CA GLY A 11 20.82 -5.91 -4.42
C GLY A 11 19.59 -5.02 -4.59
N ALA A 12 19.67 -4.03 -5.47
CA ALA A 12 18.54 -3.16 -5.81
C ALA A 12 17.39 -3.94 -6.48
N PHE A 13 17.70 -4.94 -7.31
CA PHE A 13 16.70 -5.84 -7.88
C PHE A 13 15.98 -6.65 -6.79
N VAL A 14 16.72 -7.34 -5.91
CA VAL A 14 16.13 -8.14 -4.83
C VAL A 14 15.26 -7.28 -3.92
N SER A 15 15.76 -6.11 -3.49
CA SER A 15 15.00 -5.19 -2.66
C SER A 15 13.79 -4.60 -3.39
N GLY A 16 13.87 -4.36 -4.70
CA GLY A 16 12.72 -3.97 -5.52
C GLY A 16 11.65 -5.05 -5.65
N VAL A 17 12.03 -6.33 -5.78
CA VAL A 17 11.05 -7.43 -5.75
C VAL A 17 10.39 -7.53 -4.37
N SER A 18 11.15 -7.37 -3.29
CA SER A 18 10.60 -7.33 -1.94
C SER A 18 9.59 -6.18 -1.77
N SER A 19 9.89 -4.97 -2.26
CA SER A 19 8.96 -3.84 -2.14
C SER A 19 7.65 -4.10 -2.91
N VAL A 20 7.74 -4.64 -4.13
CA VAL A 20 6.55 -5.04 -4.91
C VAL A 20 5.69 -6.05 -4.15
N LEU A 21 6.31 -7.08 -3.55
CA LEU A 21 5.58 -8.06 -2.74
C LEU A 21 4.89 -7.42 -1.53
N LEU A 22 5.57 -6.50 -0.83
CA LEU A 22 4.98 -5.79 0.30
C LEU A 22 3.76 -4.97 -0.10
N VAL A 23 3.83 -4.24 -1.23
CA VAL A 23 2.69 -3.45 -1.75
C VAL A 23 1.53 -4.36 -2.16
N VAL A 24 1.80 -5.48 -2.83
CA VAL A 24 0.76 -6.46 -3.22
C VAL A 24 0.08 -7.05 -1.98
N VAL A 25 0.85 -7.45 -0.97
CA VAL A 25 0.29 -7.97 0.29
C VAL A 25 -0.50 -6.88 1.01
N ALA A 26 -0.01 -5.65 1.07
CA ALA A 26 -0.75 -4.53 1.65
C ALA A 26 -2.10 -4.33 0.95
N LEU A 27 -2.14 -4.37 -0.38
CA LEU A 27 -3.36 -4.17 -1.16
C LEU A 27 -4.37 -5.33 -1.02
N ALA A 28 -3.89 -6.57 -0.96
CA ALA A 28 -4.73 -7.77 -0.93
C ALA A 28 -5.17 -8.21 0.48
N SER A 29 -4.56 -7.68 1.54
CA SER A 29 -4.83 -8.11 2.91
C SER A 29 -5.99 -7.37 3.58
N ASP A 30 -6.65 -8.06 4.51
CA ASP A 30 -7.86 -7.61 5.19
C ASP A 30 -7.59 -6.91 6.54
N SER A 31 -6.47 -6.18 6.65
CA SER A 31 -5.99 -5.64 7.93
C SER A 31 -5.27 -4.30 7.79
N TRP A 32 -5.92 -3.35 7.11
CA TRP A 32 -5.53 -1.94 7.18
C TRP A 32 -5.96 -1.33 8.50
N VAL A 33 -7.18 -1.64 8.92
CA VAL A 33 -7.77 -1.19 10.18
C VAL A 33 -8.08 -2.41 11.03
N VAL A 34 -7.71 -2.35 12.30
CA VAL A 34 -7.99 -3.39 13.29
C VAL A 34 -8.59 -2.70 14.51
N SER A 35 -9.68 -3.24 15.03
CA SER A 35 -10.29 -2.73 16.25
C SER A 35 -10.81 -3.88 17.10
N THR A 36 -10.69 -3.73 18.42
CA THR A 36 -11.54 -4.49 19.33
C THR A 36 -12.90 -3.81 19.44
N ALA A 37 -13.94 -4.57 19.74
CA ALA A 37 -15.29 -4.10 19.99
C ALA A 37 -15.77 -4.74 21.29
N THR A 38 -16.02 -3.91 22.30
CA THR A 38 -16.42 -4.37 23.63
C THR A 38 -17.77 -3.78 24.02
N VAL A 39 -18.59 -4.59 24.69
CA VAL A 39 -19.82 -4.15 25.36
C VAL A 39 -19.80 -4.60 26.82
N THR A 40 -20.43 -3.83 27.71
CA THR A 40 -20.55 -4.18 29.13
C THR A 40 -21.30 -5.51 29.29
N GLY A 41 -20.69 -6.49 29.97
CA GLY A 41 -21.28 -7.81 30.21
C GLY A 41 -20.87 -8.89 29.19
N GLN A 42 -20.00 -8.58 28.23
CA GLN A 42 -19.48 -9.54 27.27
C GLN A 42 -18.42 -10.47 27.89
N GLN A 43 -18.43 -11.76 27.52
CA GLN A 43 -17.43 -12.72 28.01
C GLN A 43 -16.03 -12.48 27.43
N ALA A 44 -15.94 -12.03 26.17
CA ALA A 44 -14.69 -11.72 25.48
C ALA A 44 -14.88 -10.59 24.47
N ALA A 45 -13.83 -9.79 24.24
CA ALA A 45 -13.87 -8.72 23.24
C ALA A 45 -14.10 -9.28 21.83
N SER A 46 -15.03 -8.69 21.10
CA SER A 46 -15.19 -8.94 19.66
C SER A 46 -14.07 -8.24 18.88
N SER A 47 -13.78 -8.73 17.69
CA SER A 47 -12.71 -8.17 16.86
C SER A 47 -13.21 -7.82 15.47
N ILE A 48 -12.80 -6.66 14.99
CA ILE A 48 -13.10 -6.13 13.67
C ILE A 48 -11.77 -5.91 12.98
N ARG A 49 -11.62 -6.41 11.76
CA ARG A 49 -10.48 -6.09 10.90
C ARG A 49 -10.96 -5.95 9.48
N TYR A 50 -10.46 -4.94 8.78
CA TYR A 50 -10.75 -4.81 7.35
C TYR A 50 -9.59 -4.18 6.60
N GLY A 51 -9.46 -4.59 5.35
CA GLY A 51 -8.58 -4.03 4.35
C GLY A 51 -9.31 -3.07 3.44
N LEU A 52 -8.75 -2.86 2.25
CA LEU A 52 -9.32 -1.93 1.28
C LEU A 52 -10.58 -2.45 0.59
N PHE A 53 -10.76 -3.77 0.53
CA PHE A 53 -11.86 -4.37 -0.23
C PHE A 53 -12.76 -5.26 0.64
N ARG A 54 -12.16 -6.00 1.58
CA ARG A 54 -12.84 -6.97 2.42
C ARG A 54 -12.34 -6.90 3.86
N GLY A 55 -13.05 -7.57 4.74
CA GLY A 55 -12.71 -7.67 6.15
C GLY A 55 -13.43 -8.82 6.83
N GLU A 56 -13.23 -8.90 8.12
CA GLU A 56 -13.84 -9.89 8.99
C GLU A 56 -14.31 -9.24 10.29
N LEU A 57 -15.53 -9.57 10.67
CA LEU A 57 -16.13 -9.28 11.96
C LEU A 57 -16.27 -10.59 12.73
N THR A 58 -15.58 -10.68 13.87
CA THR A 58 -15.71 -11.81 14.80
C THR A 58 -16.45 -11.34 16.05
N LEU A 59 -17.73 -11.72 16.17
CA LEU A 59 -18.56 -11.46 17.34
C LEU A 59 -18.38 -12.58 18.37
N ARG A 60 -18.06 -12.21 19.60
CA ARG A 60 -17.80 -13.13 20.73
C ARG A 60 -18.78 -12.94 21.88
N GLU A 61 -20.04 -12.71 21.55
CA GLU A 61 -21.11 -12.56 22.55
C GLU A 61 -21.51 -13.90 23.19
N PHE A 62 -21.39 -14.99 22.43
CA PHE A 62 -21.70 -16.34 22.86
C PHE A 62 -20.44 -17.21 22.92
N VAL A 63 -20.59 -18.43 23.47
CA VAL A 63 -19.50 -19.42 23.57
C VAL A 63 -18.91 -19.76 22.19
N THR A 64 -19.76 -19.85 21.16
CA THR A 64 -19.32 -20.02 19.77
C THR A 64 -19.20 -18.66 19.09
N PRO A 65 -18.03 -18.29 18.56
CA PRO A 65 -17.86 -17.03 17.86
C PRO A 65 -18.64 -17.04 16.54
N ASN A 66 -19.30 -15.92 16.24
CA ASN A 66 -19.96 -15.71 14.96
C ASN A 66 -19.04 -14.85 14.06
N VAL A 67 -18.67 -15.40 12.90
CA VAL A 67 -17.76 -14.76 11.95
C VAL A 67 -18.56 -14.30 10.73
N ASN A 68 -18.51 -13.00 10.46
CA ASN A 68 -19.15 -12.38 9.30
C ASN A 68 -18.10 -11.73 8.42
N THR A 69 -18.24 -11.88 7.11
CA THR A 69 -17.39 -11.19 6.13
C THR A 69 -17.86 -9.76 5.98
N LEU A 70 -16.91 -8.83 5.95
CA LEU A 70 -17.16 -7.42 5.67
C LEU A 70 -16.80 -7.14 4.22
N TYR A 71 -17.59 -6.26 3.59
CA TYR A 71 -17.35 -5.78 2.24
C TYR A 71 -17.31 -4.26 2.25
N MET A 72 -16.24 -3.71 1.68
CA MET A 72 -16.18 -2.29 1.38
C MET A 72 -17.23 -1.97 0.32
N THR A 73 -18.17 -1.09 0.65
CA THR A 73 -19.26 -0.69 -0.24
C THR A 73 -19.22 0.82 -0.40
N CYS A 74 -19.25 1.27 -1.65
CA CYS A 74 -19.09 2.68 -1.99
C CYS A 74 -20.26 3.15 -2.86
N VAL A 75 -20.72 4.37 -2.58
CA VAL A 75 -21.79 5.06 -3.29
C VAL A 75 -21.21 6.37 -3.83
N ALA A 76 -20.90 6.38 -5.13
CA ALA A 76 -20.26 7.53 -5.79
C ALA A 76 -21.12 8.80 -5.69
N ASP A 77 -22.45 8.66 -5.83
CA ASP A 77 -23.40 9.79 -5.81
C ASP A 77 -23.35 10.61 -4.51
N MET A 78 -22.99 9.96 -3.40
CA MET A 78 -22.94 10.57 -2.06
C MET A 78 -21.50 10.78 -1.56
N ASN A 79 -20.50 10.53 -2.41
CA ASN A 79 -19.09 10.56 -2.04
C ASN A 79 -18.78 9.74 -0.77
N ALA A 80 -19.44 8.59 -0.58
CA ALA A 80 -19.40 7.85 0.68
C ALA A 80 -19.05 6.36 0.47
N CYS A 81 -18.21 5.84 1.35
CA CYS A 81 -17.83 4.44 1.46
C CYS A 81 -17.93 3.99 2.91
N ALA A 82 -18.40 2.78 3.14
CA ALA A 82 -18.41 2.17 4.46
C ALA A 82 -18.24 0.65 4.32
N VAL A 83 -17.80 0.00 5.39
CA VAL A 83 -17.76 -1.45 5.46
C VAL A 83 -19.10 -1.97 5.97
N SER A 84 -19.61 -3.03 5.34
CA SER A 84 -20.89 -3.64 5.71
C SER A 84 -20.78 -5.17 5.74
N CYS A 85 -21.48 -5.79 6.70
CA CYS A 85 -21.61 -7.25 6.81
C CYS A 85 -22.92 -7.80 6.23
N LYS A 86 -23.74 -6.98 5.57
CA LYS A 86 -25.01 -7.43 4.97
C LYS A 86 -24.74 -8.44 3.85
N THR A 87 -25.61 -9.43 3.71
CA THR A 87 -25.47 -10.51 2.70
C THR A 87 -25.72 -10.01 1.28
N ASP A 88 -26.72 -9.15 1.11
CA ASP A 88 -27.18 -8.67 -0.20
C ASP A 88 -26.49 -7.38 -0.61
N HIS A 89 -26.20 -7.22 -1.90
CA HIS A 89 -25.55 -6.02 -2.43
C HIS A 89 -26.40 -4.75 -2.26
N GLU A 90 -27.69 -4.82 -2.57
CA GLU A 90 -28.60 -3.68 -2.45
C GLU A 90 -28.73 -3.21 -1.00
N SER A 91 -28.80 -4.15 -0.05
CA SER A 91 -28.89 -3.84 1.38
C SER A 91 -27.62 -3.17 1.91
N ARG A 92 -26.44 -3.58 1.41
CA ARG A 92 -25.17 -2.88 1.68
C ARG A 92 -25.19 -1.45 1.15
N LEU A 93 -25.64 -1.24 -0.10
CA LEU A 93 -25.76 0.11 -0.68
C LEU A 93 -26.71 1.00 0.12
N GLN A 94 -27.86 0.46 0.54
CA GLN A 94 -28.84 1.19 1.35
C GLN A 94 -28.27 1.56 2.73
N GLU A 95 -27.47 0.68 3.34
CA GLU A 95 -26.80 0.97 4.61
C GLU A 95 -25.82 2.13 4.45
N VAL A 96 -24.96 2.10 3.43
CA VAL A 96 -24.01 3.21 3.18
C VAL A 96 -24.73 4.51 2.86
N ARG A 97 -25.82 4.48 2.08
CA ARG A 97 -26.65 5.67 1.81
C ARG A 97 -27.27 6.23 3.09
N ALA A 98 -27.78 5.36 3.97
CA ALA A 98 -28.34 5.77 5.25
C ALA A 98 -27.29 6.46 6.13
N LEU A 99 -26.09 5.86 6.25
CA LEU A 99 -24.97 6.44 7.01
C LEU A 99 -24.51 7.78 6.42
N ALA A 100 -24.43 7.90 5.09
CA ALA A 100 -24.05 9.13 4.42
C ALA A 100 -25.06 10.28 4.66
N ASN A 101 -26.34 9.95 4.74
CA ASN A 101 -27.41 10.89 5.08
C ASN A 101 -27.54 11.18 6.58
N GLY A 102 -26.66 10.61 7.42
CA GLY A 102 -26.75 10.73 8.89
C GLY A 102 -27.95 10.00 9.48
N SER A 103 -28.58 9.06 8.78
CA SER A 103 -29.65 8.23 9.32
C SER A 103 -29.09 6.97 9.98
N ARG A 104 -29.86 6.34 10.90
CA ARG A 104 -29.43 5.14 11.63
C ARG A 104 -29.94 3.86 10.94
N PRO A 105 -29.10 3.11 10.21
CA PRO A 105 -29.49 1.79 9.70
C PRO A 105 -29.50 0.73 10.81
N THR A 106 -30.26 -0.35 10.60
CA THR A 106 -30.20 -1.52 11.48
C THR A 106 -28.84 -2.22 11.40
N ALA A 107 -28.09 -2.19 12.51
CA ALA A 107 -26.77 -2.82 12.65
C ALA A 107 -26.91 -4.34 12.86
N THR A 108 -27.09 -5.07 11.75
CA THR A 108 -27.27 -6.52 11.71
C THR A 108 -26.65 -7.07 10.43
N CYS A 109 -26.14 -8.31 10.45
CA CYS A 109 -25.54 -8.94 9.26
C CYS A 109 -26.55 -9.77 8.44
N ILE A 110 -27.76 -9.24 8.26
CA ILE A 110 -28.84 -9.89 7.49
C ILE A 110 -29.08 -9.17 6.16
N GLY A 111 -29.88 -9.77 5.27
CA GLY A 111 -30.19 -9.23 3.94
C GLY A 111 -31.10 -8.00 3.89
N THR A 112 -31.38 -7.34 5.02
CA THR A 112 -32.31 -6.20 5.07
C THR A 112 -31.70 -5.01 5.80
N THR A 113 -32.06 -3.81 5.33
CA THR A 113 -31.65 -2.54 5.93
C THR A 113 -32.90 -1.73 6.23
N GLU A 114 -33.19 -1.55 7.51
CA GLU A 114 -34.22 -0.64 7.99
C GLU A 114 -33.53 0.64 8.47
N VAL A 115 -34.15 1.79 8.24
CA VAL A 115 -33.54 3.09 8.51
C VAL A 115 -34.43 3.87 9.46
N ASP A 116 -33.86 4.26 10.60
CA ASP A 116 -34.48 5.18 11.53
C ASP A 116 -34.04 6.62 11.21
N THR A 117 -35.02 7.45 10.86
CA THR A 117 -34.84 8.88 10.56
C THR A 117 -35.22 9.80 11.73
N THR A 118 -35.71 9.24 12.85
CA THR A 118 -36.18 10.03 14.00
C THR A 118 -35.04 10.51 14.89
N ASN A 119 -33.90 9.84 14.84
CA ASN A 119 -32.70 10.14 15.62
C ASN A 119 -31.46 10.18 14.72
N PRO A 120 -31.19 11.30 14.02
CA PRO A 120 -30.04 11.40 13.13
C PRO A 120 -28.70 11.34 13.88
N LEU A 121 -27.63 10.92 13.20
CA LEU A 121 -26.26 11.03 13.67
C LEU A 121 -25.76 12.46 13.43
N ASP A 122 -24.99 12.98 14.39
CA ASP A 122 -24.39 14.32 14.32
C ASP A 122 -23.36 14.42 13.18
N THR A 123 -22.62 13.34 12.92
CA THR A 123 -21.63 13.26 11.84
C THR A 123 -21.81 11.98 11.03
N PRO A 124 -21.71 12.05 9.69
CA PRO A 124 -21.86 10.88 8.84
C PRO A 124 -20.61 9.98 8.97
N PRO A 125 -20.75 8.74 9.47
CA PRO A 125 -19.64 7.85 9.80
C PRO A 125 -19.12 7.10 8.56
N VAL A 126 -18.69 7.83 7.54
CA VAL A 126 -18.33 7.28 6.22
C VAL A 126 -16.92 7.71 5.80
N ILE A 127 -16.27 6.88 4.99
CA ILE A 127 -15.05 7.23 4.28
C ILE A 127 -15.43 7.99 3.01
N SER A 128 -14.72 9.07 2.68
CA SER A 128 -14.95 9.75 1.40
C SER A 128 -14.61 8.83 0.22
N PHE A 129 -15.53 8.69 -0.74
CA PHE A 129 -15.32 7.91 -1.96
C PHE A 129 -14.13 8.42 -2.77
N ALA A 130 -13.99 9.73 -2.93
CA ALA A 130 -12.86 10.34 -3.62
C ALA A 130 -11.52 9.96 -2.97
N PHE A 131 -11.45 10.02 -1.63
CA PHE A 131 -10.27 9.60 -0.89
C PHE A 131 -9.96 8.11 -1.11
N TYR A 132 -10.98 7.25 -1.01
CA TYR A 132 -10.84 5.81 -1.23
C TYR A 132 -10.31 5.48 -2.64
N VAL A 133 -10.84 6.13 -3.67
CA VAL A 133 -10.38 5.96 -5.05
C VAL A 133 -8.95 6.48 -5.23
N CYS A 134 -8.63 7.67 -4.69
CA CYS A 134 -7.27 8.21 -4.74
C CYS A 134 -6.26 7.28 -4.06
N LEU A 135 -6.63 6.65 -2.95
CA LEU A 135 -5.78 5.69 -2.24
C LEU A 135 -5.48 4.47 -3.12
N ILE A 136 -6.50 3.87 -3.75
CA ILE A 136 -6.33 2.71 -4.64
C ILE A 136 -5.49 3.07 -5.86
N ILE A 137 -5.76 4.23 -6.48
CA ILE A 137 -5.01 4.69 -7.65
C ILE A 137 -3.54 4.94 -7.27
N GLY A 138 -3.29 5.57 -6.13
CA GLY A 138 -1.94 5.81 -5.63
C GLY A 138 -1.16 4.50 -5.43
N LEU A 139 -1.78 3.51 -4.78
CA LEU A 139 -1.17 2.18 -4.60
C LEU A 139 -0.93 1.45 -5.93
N ALA A 140 -1.85 1.58 -6.90
CA ALA A 140 -1.68 1.00 -8.23
C ALA A 140 -0.52 1.66 -8.99
N ILE A 141 -0.37 2.98 -8.90
CA ILE A 141 0.75 3.72 -9.49
C ILE A 141 2.06 3.30 -8.82
N GLU A 142 2.11 3.22 -7.49
CA GLU A 142 3.27 2.74 -6.73
C GLU A 142 3.68 1.34 -7.18
N LEU A 143 2.71 0.43 -7.32
CA LEU A 143 2.94 -0.94 -7.79
C LEU A 143 3.54 -0.97 -9.20
N VAL A 144 2.98 -0.21 -10.15
CA VAL A 144 3.49 -0.13 -11.52
C VAL A 144 4.91 0.42 -11.55
N LEU A 145 5.19 1.49 -10.78
CA LEU A 145 6.52 2.07 -10.66
C LEU A 145 7.51 1.09 -10.01
N GLY A 146 7.09 0.34 -9.00
CA GLY A 146 7.89 -0.69 -8.34
C GLY A 146 8.26 -1.84 -9.27
N VAL A 147 7.30 -2.33 -10.07
CA VAL A 147 7.55 -3.36 -11.09
C VAL A 147 8.49 -2.82 -12.18
N ALA A 148 8.29 -1.59 -12.63
CA ALA A 148 9.19 -0.95 -13.60
C ALA A 148 10.61 -0.80 -13.04
N ALA A 149 10.76 -0.38 -11.77
CA ALA A 149 12.03 -0.26 -11.09
C ALA A 149 12.76 -1.61 -10.97
N ALA A 150 12.06 -2.66 -10.56
CA ALA A 150 12.63 -4.02 -10.49
C ALA A 150 13.03 -4.53 -11.89
N GLY A 151 12.19 -4.28 -12.91
CA GLY A 151 12.49 -4.61 -14.30
C GLY A 151 13.73 -3.90 -14.84
N LEU A 152 13.86 -2.60 -14.59
CA LEU A 152 15.05 -1.83 -14.95
C LEU A 152 16.29 -2.32 -14.19
N ALA A 153 16.17 -2.69 -12.92
CA ALA A 153 17.28 -3.22 -12.14
C ALA A 153 17.82 -4.53 -12.74
N ILE A 154 16.95 -5.49 -13.11
CA ILE A 154 17.42 -6.74 -13.72
C ILE A 154 17.96 -6.54 -15.14
N LEU A 155 17.38 -5.62 -15.92
CA LEU A 155 17.91 -5.25 -17.22
C LEU A 155 19.32 -4.67 -17.10
N ASN A 156 19.58 -3.79 -16.13
CA ASN A 156 20.91 -3.24 -15.87
C ASN A 156 21.88 -4.24 -15.22
N ALA A 157 21.37 -5.31 -14.59
CA ALA A 157 22.22 -6.38 -14.04
C ALA A 157 22.74 -7.34 -15.14
N THR A 158 21.89 -7.59 -16.15
CA THR A 158 22.13 -8.59 -17.20
C THR A 158 22.70 -7.97 -18.49
N LYS A 159 22.24 -6.78 -18.84
CA LYS A 159 22.59 -6.06 -20.08
C LYS A 159 23.17 -4.69 -19.74
N ASN A 160 23.90 -4.11 -20.70
CA ASN A 160 24.39 -2.73 -20.63
C ASN A 160 23.63 -1.90 -21.66
N PRO A 161 22.38 -1.46 -21.37
CA PRO A 161 21.63 -0.62 -22.30
C PRO A 161 22.34 0.72 -22.51
N THR A 162 22.38 1.18 -23.76
CA THR A 162 23.01 2.45 -24.16
C THR A 162 22.06 3.65 -24.00
N GLU A 163 20.75 3.40 -23.97
CA GLU A 163 19.73 4.44 -23.82
C GLU A 163 19.57 4.87 -22.34
N PRO A 164 19.55 6.18 -22.03
CA PRO A 164 19.56 6.69 -20.66
C PRO A 164 18.29 6.34 -19.85
N ILE A 165 17.15 6.16 -20.53
CA ILE A 165 15.88 5.75 -19.90
C ILE A 165 15.94 4.30 -19.41
N PHE A 166 16.58 3.41 -20.16
CA PHE A 166 16.76 2.01 -19.75
C PHE A 166 18.00 1.79 -18.89
N GLY A 167 18.90 2.77 -18.83
CA GLY A 167 20.13 2.74 -18.03
C GLY A 167 19.93 3.04 -16.55
N LEU A 168 21.05 3.32 -15.88
CA LEU A 168 21.10 3.65 -14.45
C LEU A 168 20.23 4.86 -14.06
N PRO A 169 20.17 5.97 -14.83
CA PRO A 169 19.35 7.12 -14.49
C PRO A 169 17.86 6.78 -14.43
N GLY A 170 17.35 6.02 -15.38
CA GLY A 170 15.96 5.57 -15.37
C GLY A 170 15.63 4.71 -14.15
N CYS A 171 16.50 3.74 -13.82
CA CYS A 171 16.33 2.91 -12.62
C CYS A 171 16.33 3.72 -11.31
N LEU A 172 17.14 4.78 -11.25
CA LEU A 172 17.18 5.67 -10.09
C LEU A 172 15.90 6.49 -9.95
N TRP A 173 15.48 7.17 -11.02
CA TRP A 173 14.31 8.04 -10.99
C TRP A 173 12.99 7.28 -10.80
N THR A 174 12.88 6.05 -11.30
CA THR A 174 11.70 5.21 -11.04
C THR A 174 11.60 4.80 -9.56
N ASN A 175 12.73 4.49 -8.90
CA ASN A 175 12.73 4.23 -7.45
C ASN A 175 12.40 5.50 -6.64
N VAL A 176 12.91 6.67 -7.04
CA VAL A 176 12.55 7.95 -6.41
C VAL A 176 11.04 8.23 -6.56
N ALA A 177 10.51 8.07 -7.77
CA ALA A 177 9.08 8.25 -8.02
C ALA A 177 8.23 7.27 -7.20
N ALA A 178 8.60 5.99 -7.14
CA ALA A 178 7.92 4.99 -6.33
C ALA A 178 7.94 5.36 -4.84
N ALA A 179 9.09 5.77 -4.30
CA ALA A 179 9.21 6.20 -2.91
C ALA A 179 8.32 7.43 -2.60
N LEU A 180 8.30 8.42 -3.49
CA LEU A 180 7.46 9.61 -3.32
C LEU A 180 5.97 9.25 -3.33
N VAL A 181 5.53 8.45 -4.31
CA VAL A 181 4.13 8.01 -4.38
C VAL A 181 3.76 7.19 -3.13
N GLY A 182 4.57 6.22 -2.73
CA GLY A 182 4.32 5.42 -1.53
C GLY A 182 4.23 6.26 -0.26
N ILE A 183 5.15 7.21 -0.06
CA ILE A 183 5.10 8.15 1.08
C ILE A 183 3.83 8.99 1.03
N THR A 184 3.44 9.50 -0.14
CA THR A 184 2.21 10.30 -0.27
C THR A 184 0.96 9.49 0.08
N VAL A 185 0.85 8.24 -0.37
CA VAL A 185 -0.26 7.34 -0.03
C VAL A 185 -0.30 7.07 1.47
N MET A 186 0.87 6.77 2.07
CA MET A 186 0.97 6.49 3.50
C MET A 186 0.55 7.71 4.34
N LEU A 187 1.07 8.89 4.00
CA LEU A 187 0.72 10.14 4.69
C LEU A 187 -0.75 10.50 4.48
N MET A 188 -1.27 10.35 3.27
CA MET A 188 -2.68 10.61 2.95
C MET A 188 -3.59 9.76 3.84
N PHE A 189 -3.31 8.46 3.98
CA PHE A 189 -4.10 7.59 4.86
C PHE A 189 -3.90 7.90 6.35
N GLY A 190 -2.66 8.12 6.78
CA GLY A 190 -2.35 8.43 8.18
C GLY A 190 -2.98 9.74 8.66
N ILE A 191 -2.95 10.79 7.82
CA ILE A 191 -3.61 12.05 8.11
C ILE A 191 -5.13 11.85 8.16
N TYR A 192 -5.71 11.17 7.17
CA TYR A 192 -7.14 10.90 7.14
C TYR A 192 -7.62 10.15 8.39
N TRP A 193 -6.86 9.13 8.83
CA TRP A 193 -7.13 8.37 10.05
C TRP A 193 -7.20 9.25 11.30
N LEU A 194 -6.34 10.28 11.40
CA LEU A 194 -6.25 11.16 12.56
C LEU A 194 -7.27 12.30 12.55
N THR A 195 -7.70 12.78 11.37
CA THR A 195 -8.50 14.02 11.27
C THR A 195 -9.96 13.78 10.92
N SER A 196 -10.32 12.68 10.27
CA SER A 196 -11.69 12.44 9.78
C SER A 196 -12.65 11.86 10.82
N GLY A 197 -12.13 11.43 11.98
CA GLY A 197 -12.89 10.63 12.95
C GLY A 197 -12.98 9.15 12.60
N LEU A 198 -12.30 8.68 11.53
CA LEU A 198 -12.31 7.28 11.11
C LEU A 198 -11.86 6.33 12.23
N ASN A 199 -10.95 6.77 13.09
CA ASN A 199 -10.53 6.02 14.28
C ASN A 199 -11.67 5.81 15.30
N GLU A 200 -12.69 6.66 15.32
CA GLU A 200 -13.83 6.56 16.24
C GLU A 200 -14.97 5.72 15.63
N HIS A 201 -15.39 6.01 14.41
CA HIS A 201 -16.56 5.35 13.80
C HIS A 201 -16.21 4.14 12.93
N LEU A 202 -14.93 3.97 12.55
CA LEU A 202 -14.38 2.86 11.75
C LEU A 202 -15.12 2.58 10.43
N ALA A 203 -15.94 3.53 9.98
CA ALA A 203 -16.88 3.38 8.87
C ALA A 203 -17.72 2.08 8.93
N PHE A 204 -18.12 1.69 10.14
CA PHE A 204 -18.89 0.47 10.39
C PHE A 204 -20.08 0.76 11.31
N SER A 205 -21.28 0.33 10.91
CA SER A 205 -22.54 0.69 11.58
C SER A 205 -22.57 0.32 13.07
N PHE A 206 -22.12 -0.88 13.45
CA PHE A 206 -22.15 -1.30 14.86
C PHE A 206 -21.34 -0.38 15.79
N ILE A 207 -20.24 0.19 15.30
CA ILE A 207 -19.41 1.12 16.07
C ILE A 207 -19.98 2.53 15.97
N ALA A 208 -20.34 2.96 14.77
CA ALA A 208 -20.87 4.29 14.53
C ALA A 208 -22.19 4.58 15.27
N LEU A 209 -23.04 3.56 15.47
CA LEU A 209 -24.28 3.68 16.23
C LEU A 209 -24.08 3.56 17.76
N GLY A 210 -22.85 3.32 18.21
CA GLY A 210 -22.52 3.20 19.63
C GLY A 210 -22.92 1.88 20.29
N LEU A 211 -23.10 0.80 19.51
CA LEU A 211 -23.43 -0.53 20.06
C LEU A 211 -22.23 -1.19 20.74
N TYR A 212 -21.02 -0.90 20.27
CA TYR A 212 -19.78 -1.30 20.93
C TYR A 212 -18.81 -0.13 21.06
N THR A 213 -17.99 -0.17 22.09
CA THR A 213 -16.87 0.75 22.25
C THR A 213 -15.65 0.22 21.47
N PRO A 214 -15.07 1.01 20.54
CA PRO A 214 -13.93 0.56 19.75
C PRO A 214 -12.61 0.71 20.51
N GLY A 215 -11.69 -0.25 20.32
CA GLY A 215 -10.27 -0.12 20.58
C GLY A 215 -9.49 -0.06 19.27
N PRO A 216 -9.49 1.09 18.57
CA PRO A 216 -9.05 1.20 17.19
C PRO A 216 -7.52 1.19 17.04
N GLY A 217 -7.04 0.67 15.92
CA GLY A 217 -5.63 0.62 15.59
C GLY A 217 -5.38 0.40 14.09
N LEU A 218 -4.18 0.75 13.66
CA LEU A 218 -3.70 0.48 12.31
C LEU A 218 -3.15 -0.95 12.24
N GLY A 219 -3.63 -1.72 11.28
CA GLY A 219 -3.19 -3.10 11.08
C GLY A 219 -1.88 -3.20 10.31
N TYR A 220 -1.37 -4.44 10.17
CA TYR A 220 -0.05 -4.66 9.58
C TYR A 220 0.03 -4.21 8.11
N SER A 221 -1.07 -4.29 7.36
CA SER A 221 -1.11 -3.98 5.93
C SER A 221 -0.66 -2.54 5.66
N TYR A 222 -1.06 -1.61 6.52
CA TYR A 222 -0.63 -0.21 6.46
C TYR A 222 0.88 -0.09 6.70
N TRP A 223 1.41 -0.78 7.71
CA TRP A 223 2.84 -0.74 8.06
C TRP A 223 3.74 -1.42 7.03
N LEU A 224 3.23 -2.35 6.22
CA LEU A 224 3.99 -2.93 5.10
C LEU A 224 4.38 -1.87 4.06
N LEU A 225 3.58 -0.81 3.88
CA LEU A 225 3.91 0.30 2.97
C LEU A 225 5.13 1.08 3.43
N LEU A 226 5.32 1.23 4.75
CA LEU A 226 6.56 1.82 5.29
C LEU A 226 7.77 0.96 4.91
N GLY A 227 7.64 -0.36 5.00
CA GLY A 227 8.67 -1.30 4.54
C GLY A 227 8.96 -1.15 3.03
N ALA A 228 7.93 -1.04 2.19
CA ALA A 228 8.09 -0.83 0.76
C ALA A 228 8.80 0.50 0.44
N CYS A 229 8.43 1.59 1.11
CA CYS A 229 9.08 2.90 0.97
C CYS A 229 10.56 2.83 1.36
N LEU A 230 10.89 2.16 2.47
CA LEU A 230 12.28 1.97 2.90
C LEU A 230 13.09 1.17 1.89
N CYS A 231 12.51 0.15 1.26
CA CYS A 231 13.17 -0.58 0.17
C CYS A 231 13.46 0.32 -1.04
N HIS A 232 12.53 1.18 -1.45
CA HIS A 232 12.78 2.13 -2.53
C HIS A 232 13.88 3.16 -2.18
N ILE A 233 13.88 3.67 -0.95
CA ILE A 233 14.94 4.57 -0.46
C ILE A 233 16.30 3.84 -0.43
N ALA A 234 16.32 2.60 0.05
CA ALA A 234 17.52 1.77 0.06
C ALA A 234 18.05 1.52 -1.36
N ASN A 235 17.18 1.28 -2.34
CA ASN A 235 17.56 1.16 -3.74
C ASN A 235 18.23 2.42 -4.27
N VAL A 236 17.66 3.59 -3.98
CA VAL A 236 18.28 4.88 -4.35
C VAL A 236 19.68 5.01 -3.72
N ALA A 237 19.83 4.68 -2.44
CA ALA A 237 21.12 4.71 -1.77
C ALA A 237 22.13 3.73 -2.39
N LEU A 238 21.72 2.50 -2.73
CA LEU A 238 22.57 1.50 -3.38
C LEU A 238 23.04 1.97 -4.77
N LEU A 239 22.16 2.59 -5.56
CA LEU A 239 22.50 3.10 -6.87
C LEU A 239 23.44 4.31 -6.79
N GLN A 240 23.20 5.23 -5.85
CA GLN A 240 24.05 6.41 -5.64
C GLN A 240 25.42 6.03 -5.08
N THR A 241 25.48 5.11 -4.12
CA THR A 241 26.76 4.61 -3.59
C THR A 241 27.58 3.94 -4.69
N ARG A 242 26.95 3.17 -5.60
CA ARG A 242 27.62 2.64 -6.78
C ARG A 242 28.17 3.75 -7.67
N ALA A 243 27.38 4.79 -7.97
CA ALA A 243 27.82 5.90 -8.81
C ALA A 243 29.03 6.63 -8.21
N TYR A 244 28.95 6.97 -6.92
CA TYR A 244 30.03 7.61 -6.17
C TYR A 244 31.32 6.78 -6.15
N LEU A 245 31.21 5.46 -6.01
CA LEU A 245 32.37 4.58 -5.99
C LEU A 245 33.04 4.45 -7.37
N LEU A 246 32.26 4.52 -8.46
CA LEU A 246 32.79 4.49 -9.81
C LEU A 246 33.51 5.78 -10.21
N GLU A 247 33.06 6.93 -9.72
CA GLU A 247 33.73 8.22 -9.96
C GLU A 247 35.11 8.31 -9.30
N ARG A 248 35.32 7.56 -8.20
CA ARG A 248 36.59 7.50 -7.47
C ARG A 248 37.57 6.43 -7.98
N ASP A 249 37.11 5.50 -8.82
CA ASP A 249 37.99 4.49 -9.39
C ASP A 249 38.87 5.16 -10.47
N PRO A 250 40.22 5.04 -10.40
CA PRO A 250 41.10 5.69 -11.38
C PRO A 250 40.78 5.18 -12.79
N PRO A 251 40.88 6.06 -13.81
CA PRO A 251 40.64 5.64 -15.19
C PRO A 251 41.56 4.46 -15.53
N PRO A 252 41.07 3.45 -16.27
CA PRO A 252 41.90 2.31 -16.64
C PRO A 252 43.17 2.82 -17.33
N PRO A 253 44.36 2.29 -16.99
CA PRO A 253 45.58 2.71 -17.63
C PRO A 253 45.42 2.49 -19.13
N ILE A 254 45.52 3.58 -19.88
CA ILE A 254 45.56 3.55 -21.34
C ILE A 254 46.90 2.89 -21.65
N ILE A 255 46.88 1.63 -22.06
CA ILE A 255 48.10 1.01 -22.61
C ILE A 255 48.23 1.65 -23.99
N ASP A 256 49.04 2.71 -24.07
CA ASP A 256 49.59 3.14 -25.34
C ASP A 256 50.46 1.97 -25.84
N VAL A 257 49.86 1.13 -26.68
CA VAL A 257 50.63 0.21 -27.51
C VAL A 257 51.35 1.10 -28.51
N GLN A 258 52.50 1.64 -28.10
CA GLN A 258 53.45 2.19 -29.04
C GLN A 258 53.76 1.06 -30.03
N ASN A 259 53.29 1.22 -31.26
CA ASN A 259 53.80 0.49 -32.40
C ASN A 259 55.30 0.80 -32.50
N HIS A 260 56.13 0.12 -31.73
CA HIS A 260 57.46 -0.22 -32.17
C HIS A 260 57.28 -1.26 -33.27
N SER A 261 56.96 -0.76 -34.47
CA SER A 261 57.27 -1.45 -35.70
C SER A 261 58.79 -1.54 -35.78
N ASP A 262 59.37 -2.52 -35.09
CA ASP A 262 60.70 -3.02 -35.43
C ASP A 262 60.59 -3.62 -36.83
N GLY A 263 60.89 -2.78 -37.83
CA GLY A 263 60.94 -3.11 -39.24
C GLY A 263 62.14 -3.98 -39.61
N THR A 264 62.34 -5.07 -38.87
CA THR A 264 63.39 -6.06 -39.14
C THR A 264 62.90 -7.46 -38.80
N ILE A 265 61.95 -7.96 -39.59
CA ILE A 265 61.85 -9.39 -39.88
C ILE A 265 62.28 -9.56 -41.33
N PHE A 266 63.58 -9.74 -41.54
CA PHE A 266 64.10 -10.37 -42.75
C PHE A 266 63.88 -11.87 -42.59
N LEU A 267 62.94 -12.44 -43.33
CA LEU A 267 62.91 -13.87 -43.64
C LEU A 267 63.48 -14.01 -45.06
N TYR A 268 64.72 -14.49 -45.14
CA TYR A 268 65.21 -15.28 -46.27
C TYR A 268 64.65 -16.70 -46.16
#